data_AF-A0A1V2MFA9-F1
#
_entry.id   AF-A0A1V2MFA9-F1
#
_cell.length_a   1.000
_cell.length_b   1.000
_cell.length_c   1.000
_cell.angle_alpha   90.00
_cell.angle_beta   90.00
_cell.angle_gamma   90.00
#
_symmetry.space_group_name_H-M   'P 1'
#
loop_
_entity.id
_entity.type
_entity.pdbx_description
1 polymer ?
#
loop_
_entity_poly.entity_id
_entity_poly.type
_entity_poly.pdbx_seq_one_letter_code
_entity_poly.pdbx_strand_id
1 'polypeptide(L)'
;MLNIFIYSFANNKANINFDSNYFEYQFGGKLTILDDYIGILELRNGNVFELNLSHAKEDFLDLLYDNNGILNAIDMQNYIVMDDFTFVEDTDSNNLVITQSIISKLTHSKISIYTTLGYVETTFRYTNKSELQLVDQYVRLAD
;
A
#
# COMPACT_ATOMS: atom_id res chain seq x y z
N MET A 1 -5.70 -11.27 9.25
CA MET A 1 -5.77 -9.87 9.73
C MET A 1 -6.81 -9.74 10.82
N LEU A 2 -6.54 -8.93 11.85
CA LEU A 2 -7.59 -8.34 12.69
C LEU A 2 -8.18 -7.14 11.93
N ASN A 3 -9.47 -6.88 12.11
CA ASN A 3 -10.10 -5.66 11.59
C ASN A 3 -9.80 -4.50 12.54
N ILE A 4 -9.46 -3.33 11.99
CA ILE A 4 -9.23 -2.10 12.76
C ILE A 4 -10.31 -1.08 12.41
N PHE A 5 -10.80 -0.41 13.46
CA PHE A 5 -11.85 0.59 13.38
C PHE A 5 -11.47 1.81 14.22
N ILE A 6 -11.75 3.01 13.71
CA ILE A 6 -11.63 4.25 14.48
C ILE A 6 -13.04 4.83 14.65
N TYR A 7 -13.37 5.24 15.87
CA TYR A 7 -14.68 5.77 16.23
C TYR A 7 -14.56 7.20 16.79
N SER A 8 -15.57 8.03 16.58
CA SER A 8 -15.81 9.20 17.43
C SER A 8 -17.14 9.07 18.18
N PHE A 9 -17.21 9.76 19.32
CA PHE A 9 -18.42 9.86 20.14
C PHE A 9 -19.01 11.26 19.98
N ALA A 10 -20.09 11.36 19.20
CA ALA A 10 -20.79 12.62 18.95
C ALA A 10 -22.28 12.45 19.27
N ASN A 11 -22.89 13.44 19.94
CA ASN A 11 -24.31 13.42 20.34
C ASN A 11 -24.72 12.13 21.09
N ASN A 12 -23.87 11.65 22.01
CA ASN A 12 -24.03 10.40 22.75
C ASN A 12 -24.18 9.13 21.87
N LYS A 13 -23.65 9.16 20.64
CA LYS A 13 -23.59 8.00 19.73
C LYS A 13 -22.16 7.76 19.28
N ALA A 14 -21.77 6.49 19.19
CA ALA A 14 -20.56 6.08 18.51
C ALA A 14 -20.79 6.10 17.00
N ASN A 15 -19.89 6.74 16.25
CA ASN A 15 -19.87 6.72 14.78
C ASN A 15 -18.56 6.08 14.33
N ILE A 16 -18.62 5.21 13.33
CA ILE A 16 -17.43 4.64 12.69
C ILE A 16 -16.90 5.69 11.71
N ASN A 17 -15.66 6.12 11.91
CA ASN A 17 -14.98 7.08 11.04
C ASN A 17 -13.99 6.35 10.11
N PHE A 18 -13.49 5.19 10.53
CA PHE A 18 -12.60 4.32 9.76
C PHE A 18 -12.99 2.84 9.93
N ASP A 19 -12.96 2.08 8.83
CA ASP A 19 -13.07 0.63 8.78
C ASP A 19 -11.99 0.09 7.83
N SER A 20 -11.09 -0.74 8.36
CA SER A 20 -10.00 -1.35 7.59
C SER A 20 -10.48 -2.11 6.34
N ASN A 21 -11.65 -2.75 6.39
CA ASN A 21 -12.15 -3.53 5.25
C ASN A 21 -12.66 -2.62 4.13
N TYR A 22 -13.36 -1.53 4.50
CA TYR A 22 -13.82 -0.55 3.52
C TYR A 22 -12.63 0.19 2.89
N PHE A 23 -11.63 0.55 3.71
CA PHE A 23 -10.42 1.20 3.22
C PHE A 23 -9.60 0.26 2.32
N GLU A 24 -9.36 -1.01 2.69
CA GLU A 24 -8.71 -1.98 1.79
C GLU A 24 -9.52 -2.21 0.49
N TYR A 25 -10.85 -2.18 0.58
CA TYR A 25 -11.70 -2.29 -0.60
C TYR A 25 -11.53 -1.10 -1.57
N GLN A 26 -11.50 0.14 -1.06
CA GLN A 26 -11.40 1.37 -1.88
C GLN A 26 -9.97 1.67 -2.35
N PHE A 27 -8.97 1.48 -1.48
CA PHE A 27 -7.58 1.93 -1.68
C PHE A 27 -6.61 0.80 -2.00
N GLY A 28 -7.02 -0.46 -1.83
CA GLY A 28 -6.28 -1.61 -2.35
C GLY A 28 -6.20 -1.62 -3.88
N GLY A 29 -5.27 -2.39 -4.42
CA GLY A 29 -4.88 -2.30 -5.83
C GLY A 29 -4.04 -3.48 -6.32
N LYS A 30 -3.43 -3.30 -7.50
CA LYS A 30 -2.55 -4.26 -8.17
C LYS A 30 -1.24 -3.56 -8.54
N LEU A 31 -0.11 -4.25 -8.35
CA LEU A 31 1.17 -3.85 -8.94
C LEU A 31 1.46 -4.71 -10.18
N THR A 32 1.74 -4.06 -11.30
CA THR A 32 2.29 -4.69 -12.51
C THR A 32 3.78 -4.35 -12.56
N ILE A 33 4.63 -5.36 -12.75
CA ILE A 33 6.08 -5.19 -12.88
C ILE A 33 6.44 -5.36 -14.36
N LEU A 34 7.33 -4.50 -14.84
CA LEU A 34 7.78 -4.39 -16.24
C LEU A 34 9.31 -4.45 -16.30
N ASP A 35 9.86 -4.47 -17.51
CA ASP A 35 11.29 -4.31 -17.78
C ASP A 35 11.86 -2.97 -17.23
N ASP A 36 13.19 -2.81 -17.27
CA ASP A 36 13.91 -1.60 -16.85
C ASP A 36 13.63 -1.18 -15.38
N TYR A 37 13.34 -2.16 -14.53
CA TYR A 37 12.99 -1.98 -13.10
C TYR A 37 11.72 -1.14 -12.86
N ILE A 38 10.79 -1.07 -13.83
CA ILE A 38 9.57 -0.27 -13.70
C ILE A 38 8.44 -1.05 -13.04
N GLY A 39 7.81 -0.46 -12.01
CA GLY A 39 6.56 -0.93 -11.42
C GLY A 39 5.41 0.05 -11.64
N ILE A 40 4.25 -0.43 -12.12
CA ILE A 40 3.01 0.35 -12.25
C ILE A 40 2.01 -0.12 -11.20
N LEU A 41 1.72 0.73 -10.23
CA LEU A 41 0.76 0.49 -9.16
C LEU A 41 -0.59 1.12 -9.52
N GLU A 42 -1.61 0.30 -9.71
CA GLU A 42 -2.98 0.73 -10.04
C GLU A 42 -3.90 0.49 -8.84
N LEU A 43 -4.45 1.56 -8.28
CA LEU A 43 -5.37 1.51 -7.13
C LEU A 43 -6.84 1.52 -7.59
N ARG A 44 -7.73 0.88 -6.82
CA ARG A 44 -9.17 0.84 -7.15
C ARG A 44 -9.86 2.21 -7.05
N ASN A 45 -9.28 3.16 -6.33
CA ASN A 45 -9.73 4.56 -6.31
C ASN A 45 -9.40 5.33 -7.61
N GLY A 46 -8.67 4.73 -8.54
CA GLY A 46 -8.26 5.32 -9.82
C GLY A 46 -6.89 6.00 -9.82
N ASN A 47 -6.20 6.08 -8.68
CA ASN A 47 -4.83 6.57 -8.63
C ASN A 47 -3.85 5.55 -9.23
N VAL A 48 -2.89 6.04 -10.00
CA VAL A 48 -1.83 5.23 -10.62
C VAL A 48 -0.48 5.84 -10.30
N PHE A 49 0.48 5.01 -9.91
CA PHE A 49 1.84 5.42 -9.57
C PHE A 49 2.86 4.61 -10.36
N GLU A 50 3.89 5.29 -10.86
CA GLU A 50 5.09 4.66 -11.43
C GLU A 50 6.18 4.57 -10.36
N LEU A 51 6.86 3.43 -10.30
CA LEU A 51 7.83 3.06 -9.28
C LEU A 51 9.14 2.65 -9.96
N ASN A 52 10.24 3.30 -9.57
CA ASN A 52 11.58 2.86 -9.95
C ASN A 52 12.08 1.82 -8.93
N LEU A 53 11.98 0.54 -9.27
CA LEU A 53 12.38 -0.57 -8.41
C LEU A 53 13.89 -0.82 -8.38
N SER A 54 14.72 -0.09 -9.13
CA SER A 54 16.19 -0.31 -9.19
C SER A 54 16.93 -0.10 -7.85
N HIS A 55 16.24 0.41 -6.83
CA HIS A 55 16.74 0.56 -5.46
C HIS A 55 16.15 -0.45 -4.46
N ALA A 56 15.30 -1.38 -4.91
CA ALA A 56 14.83 -2.49 -4.10
C ALA A 56 15.98 -3.48 -3.81
N LYS A 57 15.77 -4.37 -2.83
CA LYS A 57 16.79 -5.32 -2.35
C LYS A 57 17.34 -6.19 -3.48
N GLU A 58 18.67 -6.25 -3.58
CA GLU A 58 19.43 -6.91 -4.64
C GLU A 58 18.97 -8.38 -4.85
N ASP A 59 18.87 -9.16 -3.76
CA ASP A 59 18.34 -10.54 -3.77
C ASP A 59 16.95 -10.69 -4.42
N PHE A 60 16.11 -9.64 -4.39
CA PHE A 60 14.80 -9.66 -5.04
C PHE A 60 14.91 -9.25 -6.52
N LEU A 61 15.73 -8.25 -6.84
CA LEU A 61 15.95 -7.81 -8.21
C LEU A 61 16.60 -8.90 -9.07
N ASP A 62 17.58 -9.63 -8.53
CA ASP A 62 18.24 -10.76 -9.21
C ASP A 62 17.30 -11.95 -9.50
N LEU A 63 16.19 -12.06 -8.76
CA LEU A 63 15.14 -13.05 -9.03
C LEU A 63 14.17 -12.57 -10.12
N LEU A 64 13.92 -11.26 -10.17
CA LEU A 64 12.99 -10.66 -11.13
C LEU A 64 13.61 -10.44 -12.50
N TYR A 65 14.85 -9.97 -12.56
CA TYR A 65 15.48 -9.43 -13.76
C TYR A 65 16.71 -10.24 -14.17
N ASP A 66 17.05 -10.18 -15.46
CA ASP A 66 18.38 -10.54 -15.91
C ASP A 66 19.37 -9.37 -15.71
N ASN A 67 20.66 -9.61 -15.97
CA ASN A 67 21.72 -8.61 -15.82
C ASN A 67 21.59 -7.41 -16.79
N ASN A 68 20.59 -7.39 -17.68
CA ASN A 68 20.28 -6.30 -18.60
C ASN A 68 18.99 -5.54 -18.19
N GLY A 69 18.32 -5.92 -17.10
CA GLY A 69 17.05 -5.31 -16.67
C GLY A 69 15.81 -5.89 -17.35
N ILE A 70 15.93 -7.02 -18.05
CA ILE A 70 14.79 -7.70 -18.71
C ILE A 70 14.08 -8.61 -17.69
N LEU A 71 12.76 -8.53 -17.63
CA LEU A 71 11.94 -9.30 -16.70
C LEU A 71 11.98 -10.80 -17.04
N ASN A 72 12.39 -11.62 -16.07
CA ASN A 72 12.36 -13.07 -16.16
C ASN A 72 10.90 -13.59 -16.25
N ALA A 73 10.71 -14.73 -16.90
CA ALA A 73 9.40 -15.38 -16.98
C ALA A 73 9.07 -16.14 -15.68
N ILE A 74 8.46 -15.42 -14.73
CA ILE A 74 8.09 -15.91 -13.39
C ILE A 74 6.62 -15.65 -13.05
N ASP A 75 5.99 -16.56 -12.31
CA ASP A 75 4.62 -16.38 -11.81
C ASP A 75 4.63 -15.51 -10.54
N MET A 76 4.07 -14.31 -10.67
CA MET A 76 4.01 -13.29 -9.62
C MET A 76 2.57 -12.90 -9.31
N GLN A 77 2.26 -12.84 -8.03
CA GLN A 77 1.03 -12.24 -7.52
C GLN A 77 1.41 -11.05 -6.64
N ASN A 78 1.22 -9.84 -7.17
CA ASN A 78 1.45 -8.62 -6.41
C ASN A 78 0.12 -8.04 -5.93
N TYR A 79 0.05 -7.72 -4.65
CA TYR A 79 -1.14 -7.21 -4.00
C TYR A 79 -0.78 -6.16 -2.95
N ILE A 80 -1.74 -5.28 -2.68
CA ILE A 80 -1.66 -4.36 -1.54
C ILE A 80 -2.32 -5.06 -0.35
N VAL A 81 -1.72 -4.94 0.83
CA VAL A 81 -2.30 -5.37 2.11
C VAL A 81 -1.90 -4.43 3.23
N MET A 82 -2.81 -4.26 4.20
CA MET A 82 -2.50 -3.68 5.50
C MET A 82 -2.21 -4.75 6.55
N ASP A 83 -1.06 -5.43 6.49
CA ASP A 83 -0.69 -6.33 7.59
C ASP A 83 -0.12 -5.58 8.82
N ASP A 84 0.55 -4.42 8.64
CA ASP A 84 1.05 -3.56 9.73
C ASP A 84 0.48 -2.14 9.70
N PHE A 85 -0.60 -1.91 10.45
CA PHE A 85 -1.22 -0.60 10.60
C PHE A 85 -0.38 0.36 11.44
N THR A 86 0.37 1.22 10.75
CA THR A 86 0.94 2.44 11.37
C THR A 86 -0.04 3.58 11.18
N PHE A 87 -0.60 4.07 12.28
CA PHE A 87 -1.37 5.32 12.32
C PHE A 87 -0.48 6.42 12.89
N VAL A 88 -0.22 7.46 12.12
CA VAL A 88 0.35 8.71 12.64
C VAL A 88 -0.76 9.74 12.65
N GLU A 89 -1.27 10.03 13.84
CA GLU A 89 -2.16 11.17 14.07
C GLU A 89 -1.29 12.40 14.33
N ASP A 90 -1.30 13.34 13.39
CA ASP A 90 -0.67 14.64 13.58
C ASP A 90 -1.68 15.56 14.29
N THR A 91 -1.45 15.73 15.59
CA THR A 91 -2.31 16.52 16.48
C THR A 91 -2.36 18.01 16.13
N ASP A 92 -1.35 18.54 15.44
CA ASP A 92 -1.29 19.95 15.07
C ASP A 92 -2.04 20.21 13.75
N SER A 93 -2.11 19.22 12.86
CA SER A 93 -2.77 19.35 11.55
C SER A 93 -4.13 18.63 11.43
N ASN A 94 -4.57 17.92 12.47
CA ASN A 94 -5.83 17.15 12.52
C ASN A 94 -5.95 16.15 11.36
N ASN A 95 -4.79 15.58 10.97
CA ASN A 95 -4.66 14.62 9.89
C ASN A 95 -4.34 13.22 10.45
N LEU A 96 -4.86 12.20 9.79
CA LEU A 96 -4.58 10.79 10.03
C LEU A 96 -3.83 10.22 8.83
N VAL A 97 -2.58 9.80 9.03
CA VAL A 97 -1.80 9.09 8.01
C VAL A 97 -1.98 7.58 8.20
N ILE A 98 -2.27 6.87 7.10
CA ILE A 98 -2.46 5.42 7.05
C ILE A 98 -1.52 4.83 6.00
N THR A 99 -0.76 3.82 6.38
CA THR A 99 0.23 3.15 5.54
C THR A 99 -0.25 1.75 5.13
N GLN A 100 -0.18 1.41 3.83
CA GLN A 100 -0.49 0.08 3.29
C GLN A 100 0.76 -0.53 2.67
N SER A 101 1.08 -1.80 2.95
CA SER A 101 2.24 -2.49 2.36
C SER A 101 1.94 -2.96 0.95
N ILE A 102 2.88 -2.71 0.03
CA ILE A 102 2.89 -3.29 -1.32
C ILE A 102 3.68 -4.61 -1.24
N ILE A 103 2.97 -5.73 -1.28
CA ILE A 103 3.55 -7.06 -1.15
C ILE A 103 3.64 -7.74 -2.51
N SER A 104 4.84 -8.20 -2.87
CA SER A 104 5.01 -9.16 -3.95
C SER A 104 5.09 -10.57 -3.38
N LYS A 105 4.28 -11.47 -3.95
CA LYS A 105 4.41 -12.91 -3.77
C LYS A 105 4.92 -13.54 -5.06
N LEU A 106 6.22 -13.85 -5.09
CA LEU A 106 6.86 -14.62 -6.14
C LEU A 106 6.65 -16.11 -5.88
N THR A 107 6.25 -16.89 -6.90
CA THR A 107 6.21 -18.36 -6.80
C THR A 107 7.10 -19.00 -7.84
N HIS A 108 8.25 -19.52 -7.41
CA HIS A 108 9.20 -20.22 -8.28
C HIS A 108 9.47 -21.65 -7.78
N SER A 109 9.21 -22.64 -8.65
CA SER A 109 9.57 -24.06 -8.45
C SER A 109 9.34 -24.66 -7.04
N LYS A 110 8.20 -24.32 -6.40
CA LYS A 110 7.74 -24.69 -5.04
C LYS A 110 8.15 -23.78 -3.87
N ILE A 111 8.91 -22.72 -4.11
CA ILE A 111 9.18 -21.68 -3.10
C ILE A 111 8.23 -20.50 -3.35
N SER A 112 7.52 -20.06 -2.32
CA SER A 112 6.83 -18.76 -2.33
C SER A 112 7.61 -17.77 -1.50
N ILE A 113 8.14 -16.73 -2.13
CA ILE A 113 8.83 -15.62 -1.47
C ILE A 113 7.83 -14.48 -1.30
N TYR A 114 7.77 -13.93 -0.09
CA TYR A 114 6.96 -12.78 0.26
C TYR A 114 7.91 -11.62 0.57
N THR A 115 7.76 -10.49 -0.10
CA THR A 115 8.58 -9.30 0.15
C THR A 115 7.73 -8.03 0.11
N THR A 116 8.09 -7.06 0.95
CA THR A 116 7.54 -5.71 0.91
C THR A 116 8.39 -4.87 -0.03
N LEU A 117 7.79 -4.38 -1.10
CA LEU A 117 8.46 -3.53 -2.10
C LEU A 117 8.41 -2.04 -1.74
N GLY A 118 7.45 -1.68 -0.89
CA GLY A 118 7.16 -0.31 -0.53
C GLY A 118 5.82 -0.19 0.15
N TYR A 119 5.36 1.04 0.26
CA TYR A 119 4.20 1.42 1.03
C TYR A 119 3.41 2.53 0.34
N VAL A 120 2.08 2.39 0.29
CA VAL A 120 1.18 3.50 -0.05
C VAL A 120 0.85 4.24 1.24
N GLU A 121 1.21 5.52 1.31
CA GLU A 121 0.80 6.40 2.41
C GLU A 121 -0.38 7.24 1.97
N THR A 122 -1.44 7.21 2.76
CA THR A 122 -2.72 7.87 2.48
C THR A 122 -3.04 8.82 3.63
N THR A 123 -3.07 10.11 3.35
CA THR A 123 -3.33 11.16 4.36
C THR A 123 -4.79 11.58 4.31
N PHE A 124 -5.48 11.43 5.43
CA PHE A 124 -6.83 11.93 5.64
C PHE A 124 -6.83 13.14 6.56
N ARG A 125 -7.87 13.97 6.46
CA ARG A 125 -8.21 15.03 7.42
C ARG A 125 -9.59 14.77 8.00
N TYR A 126 -9.74 14.99 9.30
CA TYR A 126 -11.07 15.00 9.91
C TYR A 126 -11.83 16.27 9.52
N THR A 127 -13.05 16.12 8.99
CA THR A 127 -13.97 17.24 8.77
C THR A 127 -14.55 17.74 10.10
N ASN A 128 -15.25 18.88 10.07
CA ASN A 128 -15.99 19.42 11.22
C ASN A 128 -17.11 18.48 11.75
N LYS A 129 -17.36 17.34 11.10
CA LYS A 129 -18.30 16.29 11.51
C LYS A 129 -17.61 14.99 11.95
N SER A 130 -16.28 14.99 12.06
CA SER A 130 -15.43 13.80 12.28
C SER A 130 -15.43 12.78 11.12
N GLU A 131 -15.87 13.16 9.92
CA GLU A 131 -15.74 12.33 8.72
C GLU A 131 -14.27 12.37 8.25
N LEU A 132 -13.73 11.28 7.69
CA LEU A 132 -12.40 11.29 7.06
C LEU A 132 -12.52 11.73 5.59
N GLN A 133 -11.81 12.80 5.22
CA GLN A 133 -11.64 13.24 3.83
C GLN A 133 -10.21 12.98 3.37
N LEU A 134 -10.04 12.32 2.22
CA LEU A 134 -8.72 12.14 1.59
C LEU A 134 -8.12 13.52 1.24
N VAL A 135 -6.87 13.75 1.65
CA VAL A 135 -6.10 14.96 1.33
C VAL A 135 -5.06 14.65 0.26
N ASP A 136 -4.28 13.58 0.46
CA ASP A 136 -3.13 13.24 -0.39
C ASP A 136 -2.83 11.74 -0.32
N GLN A 137 -2.18 11.21 -1.35
CA GLN A 137 -1.74 9.82 -1.41
C GLN A 137 -0.48 9.68 -2.28
N TYR A 138 0.55 9.02 -1.74
CA TYR A 138 1.83 8.80 -2.43
C TYR A 138 2.43 7.44 -2.06
N VAL A 139 3.48 7.05 -2.79
CA VAL A 139 4.18 5.77 -2.58
C VAL A 139 5.61 6.01 -2.11
N ARG A 140 6.05 5.22 -1.12
CA ARG A 140 7.46 5.08 -0.73
C ARG A 140 7.94 3.68 -1.11
N LEU A 141 9.20 3.55 -1.48
CA LEU A 141 9.84 2.23 -1.59
C LEU A 141 10.32 1.78 -0.20
N ALA A 142 10.52 0.48 -0.02
CA ALA A 142 11.08 -0.07 1.21
C ALA A 142 12.62 -0.05 1.17
N ASP A 143 13.24 0.40 2.27
CA ASP A 143 14.69 0.32 2.51
C ASP A 143 15.16 -1.14 2.78
#